data_AF-A0A3M5RT13-F1
#
_entry.id   AF-A0A3M5RT13-F1
#
_cell.length_a   1.000
_cell.length_b   1.000
_cell.length_c   1.000
_cell.angle_alpha   90.00
_cell.angle_beta   90.00
_cell.angle_gamma   90.00
#
_symmetry.space_group_name_H-M   'P 1'
#
loop_
_entity.id
_entity.type
_entity.pdbx_description
1 polymer ?
#
loop_
_entity_poly.entity_id
_entity_poly.type
_entity_poly.pdbx_seq_one_letter_code
_entity_poly.pdbx_strand_id
1 'polypeptide(L)'
;MIFAVIYAFPLFLTVDKSLRRQGLGHMAYWAVSASVLLALTIAGILLAQGVSGNLRFELVGGWLVWVVLLATAQTLNMMLVQSKINAAAHDPDGSTNSRLTLANGLWIVIGCAMWLVSIPTYLSASALG
;
A
#
# COMPACT_ATOMS: atom_id res chain seq x y z
N MET A 1 9.78 1.17 1.87
CA MET A 1 10.15 2.53 2.30
C MET A 1 10.58 3.43 1.16
N ILE A 2 11.64 3.06 0.45
CA ILE A 2 12.17 3.84 -0.69
C ILE A 2 11.08 4.17 -1.73
N PHE A 3 10.21 3.21 -2.07
CA PHE A 3 9.12 3.46 -3.02
C PHE A 3 8.11 4.53 -2.58
N ALA A 4 7.68 4.53 -1.31
CA ALA A 4 6.74 5.53 -0.80
C ALA A 4 7.35 6.94 -0.83
N VAL A 5 8.60 7.07 -0.38
CA VAL A 5 9.27 8.37 -0.27
C VAL A 5 9.69 8.91 -1.64
N ILE A 6 10.29 8.06 -2.49
CA ILE A 6 10.80 8.49 -3.79
C ILE A 6 9.69 8.62 -4.82
N TYR A 7 8.67 7.74 -4.80
CA TYR A 7 7.68 7.69 -5.87
C TYR A 7 6.29 8.19 -5.48
N ALA A 8 5.78 7.94 -4.26
CA ALA A 8 4.37 8.26 -3.97
C ALA A 8 4.09 9.77 -3.99
N PHE A 9 4.98 10.60 -3.44
CA PHE A 9 4.82 12.06 -3.46
C PHE A 9 4.87 12.62 -4.89
N PRO A 10 5.91 12.34 -5.71
CA PRO A 10 5.93 12.78 -7.09
C PRO A 10 4.80 12.21 -7.94
N LEU A 11 4.40 10.95 -7.70
CA LEU A 11 3.31 10.31 -8.42
C LEU A 11 1.99 11.04 -8.16
N PHE A 12 1.62 11.26 -6.89
CA PHE A 12 0.35 11.92 -6.57
C PHE A 12 0.33 13.37 -7.04
N LEU A 13 1.47 14.07 -7.00
CA LEU A 13 1.63 15.39 -7.61
C LEU A 13 1.44 15.35 -9.13
N THR A 14 1.97 14.32 -9.80
CA THR A 14 1.84 14.14 -11.26
C THR A 14 0.40 13.88 -11.65
N VAL A 15 -0.31 13.07 -10.86
CA VAL A 15 -1.75 12.81 -11.01
C VAL A 15 -2.56 14.10 -10.84
N ASP A 16 -2.28 14.90 -9.80
CA ASP A 16 -2.93 16.20 -9.60
C ASP A 16 -2.71 17.14 -10.79
N LYS A 17 -1.47 17.24 -11.28
CA LYS A 17 -1.14 18.02 -12.48
C LYS A 17 -1.88 17.51 -13.72
N SER A 18 -2.01 16.20 -13.87
CA SER A 18 -2.74 15.59 -14.99
C SER A 18 -4.23 15.94 -14.95
N LEU A 19 -4.87 15.81 -13.79
CA LEU A 19 -6.28 16.19 -13.60
C LEU A 19 -6.53 17.66 -13.93
N ARG A 20 -5.64 18.55 -13.45
CA ARG A 20 -5.72 19.99 -13.74
C ARG A 20 -5.59 20.29 -15.23
N ARG A 21 -4.65 19.64 -15.92
CA ARG A 21 -4.44 19.79 -17.38
C ARG A 21 -5.66 19.31 -18.18
N GLN A 22 -6.35 18.29 -17.69
CA GLN A 22 -7.52 17.70 -18.33
C GLN A 22 -8.83 18.41 -17.97
N GLY A 23 -8.82 19.41 -17.07
CA GLY A 23 -10.04 20.10 -16.61
C GLY A 23 -10.93 19.24 -15.69
N LEU A 24 -10.43 18.11 -15.19
CA LEU A 24 -11.18 17.15 -14.35
C LEU A 24 -11.12 17.51 -12.85
N GLY A 25 -10.66 18.72 -12.52
CA GLY A 25 -10.47 19.20 -11.15
C GLY A 25 -9.07 18.97 -10.62
N HIS A 26 -8.95 18.70 -9.33
CA HIS A 26 -7.66 18.50 -8.66
C HIS A 26 -7.78 17.50 -7.49
N MET A 27 -6.66 16.98 -7.02
CA MET A 27 -6.55 16.12 -5.85
C MET A 27 -6.17 16.98 -4.63
N ALA A 28 -7.17 17.57 -3.96
CA ALA A 28 -6.98 18.53 -2.87
C ALA A 28 -6.01 18.08 -1.77
N TYR A 29 -5.95 16.77 -1.49
CA TYR A 29 -5.21 16.19 -0.37
C TYR A 29 -4.08 15.27 -0.81
N TRP A 30 -3.51 15.45 -2.01
CA TRP A 30 -2.47 14.56 -2.54
C TRP A 30 -1.29 14.38 -1.57
N ALA A 31 -0.82 15.47 -0.96
CA ALA A 31 0.31 15.43 -0.01
C ALA A 31 -0.08 14.75 1.31
N VAL A 32 -1.33 14.91 1.75
CA VAL A 32 -1.85 14.24 2.96
C VAL A 32 -1.95 12.74 2.70
N SER A 33 -2.52 12.31 1.58
CA SER A 33 -2.59 10.89 1.23
C SER A 33 -1.21 10.25 1.08
N ALA A 34 -0.23 10.96 0.50
CA ALA A 34 1.15 10.49 0.44
C ALA A 34 1.78 10.37 1.84
N SER A 35 1.53 11.35 2.70
CA SER A 35 2.02 11.36 4.09
C SER A 35 1.39 10.25 4.93
N VAL A 36 0.08 10.01 4.78
CA VAL A 36 -0.64 8.90 5.42
C VAL A 36 -0.09 7.56 4.93
N LEU A 37 0.15 7.40 3.63
CA LEU A 37 0.77 6.18 3.09
C LEU A 37 2.16 5.95 3.69
N LEU A 38 2.98 7.00 3.82
CA LEU A 38 4.30 6.91 4.45
C LEU A 38 4.18 6.51 5.93
N ALA A 39 3.32 7.21 6.69
CA ALA A 39 3.12 6.96 8.12
C ALA A 39 2.61 5.53 8.38
N LEU A 40 1.65 5.05 7.60
CA LEU A 40 1.13 3.69 7.69
C LEU A 40 2.19 2.64 7.31
N THR A 41 3.05 2.94 6.34
CA THR A 41 4.19 2.07 6.01
C THR A 41 5.18 2.01 7.19
N ILE A 42 5.45 3.14 7.86
CA ILE A 42 6.34 3.18 9.04
C ILE A 42 5.73 2.38 10.18
N ALA A 43 4.44 2.62 10.47
CA ALA A 43 3.70 1.87 11.50
C ALA A 43 3.72 0.37 11.23
N GLY A 44 3.53 -0.06 9.97
CA GLY A 44 3.60 -1.47 9.58
C GLY A 44 4.98 -2.09 9.80
N ILE A 45 6.06 -1.36 9.52
CA ILE A 45 7.42 -1.82 9.82
C ILE A 45 7.65 -1.93 11.32
N LEU A 46 7.27 -0.91 12.10
CA LEU A 46 7.41 -0.94 13.55
C LEU A 46 6.63 -2.10 14.17
N LEU A 47 5.41 -2.35 13.68
CA LEU A 47 4.60 -3.49 14.09
C LEU A 47 5.30 -4.82 13.76
N ALA A 48 5.86 -4.96 12.56
CA ALA A 48 6.61 -6.17 12.18
C ALA A 48 7.84 -6.39 13.06
N GLN A 49 8.57 -5.33 13.42
CA GLN A 49 9.68 -5.40 14.38
C GLN A 49 9.20 -5.78 15.79
N GLY A 50 8.03 -5.30 16.19
CA GLY A 50 7.38 -5.68 17.45
C GLY A 50 7.02 -7.16 17.50
N VAL A 51 6.42 -7.68 16.42
CA VAL A 51 6.07 -9.10 16.28
C VAL A 51 7.31 -10.00 16.27
N SER A 52 8.41 -9.52 15.67
CA SER A 52 9.67 -10.26 15.60
C SER A 52 10.48 -10.23 16.91
N GLY A 53 9.98 -9.59 17.97
CA GLY A 53 10.66 -9.50 19.26
C GLY A 53 11.80 -8.47 19.33
N ASN A 54 12.11 -7.79 18.21
CA ASN A 54 13.16 -6.76 18.16
C ASN A 54 12.76 -5.47 18.88
N LEU A 55 11.45 -5.22 19.02
CA LEU A 55 10.89 -4.10 19.77
C LEU A 55 9.82 -4.61 20.72
N ARG A 56 9.74 -4.04 21.93
CA ARG A 56 8.72 -4.42 22.92
C ARG A 56 7.65 -3.33 22.96
N PHE A 57 6.45 -3.68 22.54
CA PHE A 57 5.27 -2.82 22.62
C PHE A 57 4.14 -3.59 23.31
N GLU A 58 3.49 -2.96 24.30
CA GLU A 58 2.23 -3.47 24.83
C GLU A 58 1.08 -3.02 23.94
N LEU A 59 0.76 -3.83 22.93
CA LEU A 59 -0.34 -3.58 22.02
C LEU A 59 -1.65 -4.10 22.62
N VAL A 60 -2.57 -3.18 22.90
CA VAL A 60 -3.95 -3.54 23.27
C VAL A 60 -4.57 -4.36 22.13
N GLY A 61 -5.11 -5.54 22.45
CA GLY A 61 -5.75 -6.44 21.49
C GLY A 61 -4.81 -7.35 20.68
N GLY A 62 -3.50 -7.33 20.95
CA GLY A 62 -2.52 -8.15 20.22
C GLY A 62 -2.20 -7.62 18.81
N TRP A 63 -1.12 -8.13 18.21
CA TRP A 63 -0.57 -7.59 16.95
C TRP A 63 -1.53 -7.72 15.76
N LEU A 64 -2.36 -8.77 15.73
CA LEU A 64 -3.27 -9.04 14.60
C LEU A 64 -4.34 -7.94 14.45
N VAL A 65 -4.85 -7.41 15.56
CA VAL A 65 -5.82 -6.29 15.55
C VAL A 65 -5.20 -5.08 14.86
N TRP A 66 -3.95 -4.75 15.18
CA TRP A 66 -3.24 -3.63 14.57
C TRP A 66 -2.91 -3.86 13.10
N VAL A 67 -2.57 -5.09 12.69
CA VAL A 67 -2.40 -5.43 11.27
C VAL A 67 -3.68 -5.15 10.49
N VAL A 68 -4.82 -5.60 11.00
CA VAL A 68 -6.13 -5.38 10.33
C VAL A 68 -6.46 -3.89 10.27
N LEU A 69 -6.25 -3.13 11.35
CA LEU A 69 -6.51 -1.70 11.38
C LEU A 69 -5.61 -0.93 10.40
N LEU A 70 -4.31 -1.22 10.38
CA LEU A 70 -3.36 -0.58 9.46
C LEU A 70 -3.66 -0.94 8.00
N ALA A 71 -3.96 -2.21 7.70
CA ALA A 71 -4.33 -2.65 6.36
C ALA A 71 -5.63 -1.98 5.89
N THR A 72 -6.61 -1.84 6.78
CA THR A 72 -7.88 -1.14 6.49
C THR A 72 -7.63 0.33 6.20
N ALA A 73 -6.89 1.03 7.07
CA ALA A 73 -6.53 2.44 6.88
C ALA A 73 -5.77 2.67 5.57
N GLN A 74 -4.83 1.77 5.25
CA GLN A 74 -4.07 1.82 4.01
C GLN A 74 -4.99 1.62 2.79
N THR A 75 -5.90 0.65 2.86
CA THR A 75 -6.87 0.38 1.79
C THR A 75 -7.77 1.60 1.55
N LEU A 76 -8.31 2.19 2.60
CA LEU A 76 -9.16 3.38 2.49
C LEU A 76 -8.39 4.57 1.89
N ASN A 77 -7.15 4.82 2.32
CA ASN A 77 -6.32 5.87 1.74
C ASN A 77 -6.04 5.61 0.25
N MET A 78 -5.77 4.35 -0.13
CA MET A 78 -5.54 3.99 -1.53
C MET A 78 -6.81 4.10 -2.37
N MET A 79 -7.98 3.70 -1.88
CA MET A 79 -9.24 3.86 -2.63
C MET A 79 -9.52 5.32 -3.00
N LEU A 80 -9.26 6.25 -2.08
CA LEU A 80 -9.40 7.69 -2.34
C LEU A 80 -8.49 8.15 -3.49
N VAL A 81 -7.21 7.75 -3.43
CA VAL A 81 -6.22 8.14 -4.45
C VAL A 81 -6.49 7.44 -5.78
N GLN A 82 -6.88 6.17 -5.75
CA GLN A 82 -7.04 5.34 -6.93
C GLN A 82 -8.15 5.84 -7.84
N SER A 83 -9.25 6.37 -7.29
CA SER A 83 -10.30 7.05 -8.07
C SER A 83 -9.76 8.21 -8.91
N LYS A 84 -8.79 8.96 -8.38
CA LYS A 84 -8.17 10.11 -9.04
C LYS A 84 -7.15 9.68 -10.09
N ILE A 85 -6.40 8.62 -9.81
CA ILE A 85 -5.49 8.00 -10.78
C ILE A 85 -6.29 7.47 -11.98
N ASN A 86 -7.35 6.75 -11.72
CA ASN A 86 -8.27 6.21 -12.72
C ASN A 86 -8.85 7.31 -13.61
N ALA A 87 -9.35 8.39 -13.02
CA ALA A 87 -9.83 9.55 -13.77
C ALA A 87 -8.72 10.20 -14.63
N ALA A 88 -7.51 10.36 -14.08
CA ALA A 88 -6.38 10.92 -14.81
C ALA A 88 -5.90 10.03 -15.98
N ALA A 89 -6.17 8.72 -15.91
CA ALA A 89 -5.88 7.74 -16.93
C ALA A 89 -7.02 7.54 -17.96
N HIS A 90 -8.07 8.37 -17.90
CA HIS A 90 -9.27 8.23 -18.74
C HIS A 90 -10.04 6.91 -18.54
N ASP A 91 -9.95 6.30 -17.35
CA ASP A 91 -10.72 5.11 -16.97
C ASP A 91 -11.38 5.30 -15.59
N PRO A 92 -12.38 6.20 -15.46
CA PRO A 92 -12.97 6.54 -14.16
C PRO A 92 -13.55 5.34 -13.41
N ASP A 93 -14.11 4.39 -14.16
CA ASP A 93 -14.75 3.18 -13.62
C ASP A 93 -13.73 2.07 -13.31
N GLY A 94 -12.44 2.27 -13.63
CA GLY A 94 -11.39 1.25 -13.45
C GLY A 94 -11.62 -0.02 -14.29
N SER A 95 -12.44 0.09 -15.33
CA SER A 95 -12.95 -1.01 -16.14
C SER A 95 -11.85 -1.67 -16.97
N THR A 96 -10.81 -0.92 -17.34
CA THR A 96 -9.71 -1.42 -18.18
C THR A 96 -8.84 -2.41 -17.40
N ASN A 97 -8.66 -2.21 -16.09
CA ASN A 97 -7.88 -3.10 -15.23
C ASN A 97 -8.75 -4.12 -14.46
N SER A 98 -10.06 -4.17 -14.71
CA SER A 98 -10.98 -5.12 -14.09
C SER A 98 -10.81 -6.56 -14.61
N ARG A 99 -10.11 -6.74 -15.73
CA ARG A 99 -9.89 -8.03 -16.37
C ARG A 99 -8.52 -8.60 -15.99
N LEU A 100 -8.53 -9.85 -15.56
CA LEU A 100 -7.32 -10.63 -15.30
C LEU A 100 -6.68 -10.99 -16.65
N THR A 101 -5.75 -10.16 -17.11
CA THR A 101 -4.93 -10.46 -18.29
C THR A 101 -3.92 -11.55 -17.97
N LEU A 102 -3.42 -12.26 -19.00
CA LEU A 102 -2.34 -13.25 -18.82
C LEU A 102 -1.11 -12.65 -18.12
N ALA A 103 -0.77 -11.38 -18.44
CA ALA A 103 0.30 -10.67 -17.77
C ALA A 103 0.02 -10.44 -16.28
N ASN A 104 -1.21 -10.01 -15.92
CA ASN A 104 -1.62 -9.86 -14.52
C ASN A 104 -1.58 -11.19 -13.77
N GLY A 105 -2.05 -12.27 -14.41
CA GLY A 105 -2.00 -13.62 -13.84
C GLY A 105 -0.57 -14.09 -13.58
N LEU A 106 0.34 -13.89 -14.53
CA LEU A 106 1.75 -14.25 -14.38
C LEU A 106 2.41 -13.50 -13.21
N TRP A 107 2.15 -12.20 -13.09
CA TRP A 107 2.65 -11.39 -11.98
C TRP A 107 2.09 -11.82 -10.62
N ILE A 108 0.80 -12.18 -10.54
CA ILE A 108 0.20 -12.71 -9.32
C ILE A 108 0.88 -14.02 -8.92
N VAL A 109 1.08 -14.95 -9.87
CA VAL A 109 1.75 -16.24 -9.61
C VAL A 109 3.18 -16.03 -9.10
N ILE A 110 3.95 -15.15 -9.75
CA ILE A 110 5.31 -14.81 -9.33
C ILE A 110 5.30 -14.20 -7.93
N GLY A 111 4.39 -13.26 -7.66
CA GLY A 111 4.25 -12.64 -6.34
C GLY A 111 3.91 -13.67 -5.26
N CYS A 112 2.95 -14.55 -5.50
CA CYS A 112 2.59 -15.64 -4.59
C CYS A 112 3.77 -16.58 -4.34
N ALA A 113 4.53 -16.94 -5.37
CA ALA A 113 5.71 -17.79 -5.23
C ALA A 113 6.79 -17.13 -4.35
N MET A 114 7.06 -15.83 -4.53
CA MET A 114 7.99 -15.08 -3.69
C MET A 114 7.56 -15.08 -2.21
N TRP A 115 6.27 -14.90 -1.94
CA TRP A 115 5.72 -14.97 -0.58
C TRP A 115 5.84 -16.37 0.01
N LEU A 116 5.51 -17.42 -0.73
CA LEU A 116 5.59 -18.80 -0.27
C LEU A 116 7.02 -19.23 0.07
N VAL A 117 8.03 -18.72 -0.63
CA VAL A 117 9.44 -18.95 -0.28
C VAL A 117 9.85 -18.20 1.00
N SER A 118 9.22 -17.06 1.28
CA SER A 118 9.57 -16.20 2.43
C SER A 118 8.85 -16.58 3.73
N ILE A 119 7.65 -17.14 3.66
CA ILE A 119 6.85 -17.54 4.82
C ILE A 119 7.60 -18.54 5.73
N PRO A 120 8.22 -19.63 5.23
CA PRO A 120 8.97 -20.58 6.05
C PRO A 120 10.13 -19.91 6.80
N THR A 121 10.84 -18.97 6.17
CA THR A 121 11.93 -18.22 6.79
C THR A 121 11.42 -17.41 7.98
N TYR A 122 10.27 -16.73 7.85
CA TYR A 122 9.67 -16.00 8.97
C TYR A 122 9.14 -16.92 10.08
N LEU A 123 8.52 -18.05 9.73
CA LEU A 123 8.01 -19.01 10.71
C LEU A 123 9.17 -19.67 11.50
N SER A 124 10.26 -20.03 10.83
CA SER A 124 11.44 -20.61 11.48
C SER A 124 12.15 -19.61 12.42
N ALA A 125 12.22 -18.32 12.06
CA ALA A 125 12.77 -17.28 12.92
C ALA A 125 11.93 -17.05 14.18
N SER A 126 10.59 -17.15 14.08
CA SER A 126 9.69 -17.02 15.23
C SER A 126 9.67 -18.22 16.18
N ALA A 127 10.18 -19.38 15.76
CA ALA A 127 10.23 -20.59 16.59
C ALA A 127 11.51 -20.69 17.45
N LEU A 128 12.49 -19.80 17.22
CA LEU A 128 13.79 -19.78 17.89
C LEU A 128 13.98 -18.59 18.86
N GLY A 129 12.99 -17.70 18.96
CA GLY A 129 12.94 -16.58 19.92
C GLY A 129 11.87 -16.79 20.97
#